data_AF-A0A850DHZ9-F1
#
_entry.id   AF-A0A850DHZ9-F1
#
_cell.length_a   1.000
_cell.length_b   1.000
_cell.length_c   1.000
_cell.angle_alpha   90.00
_cell.angle_beta   90.00
_cell.angle_gamma   90.00
#
_symmetry.space_group_name_H-M   'P 1'
#
loop_
_entity.id
_entity.type
_entity.pdbx_description
1 polymer ?
#
loop_
_entity_poly.entity_id
_entity_poly.type
_entity_poly.pdbx_seq_one_letter_code
_entity_poly.pdbx_strand_id
1 'polypeptide(L)'
;MAERRAAARIDKLGEKAKAVNAARREWLIDNIVARKTLTKDEALFVAESLLRDPELLSRFGATGTALRLLGFPDKEQAIASVTDLSRGRADVYIYVLVLAGYEWLIDKDLWRLPTSRPVRGTREDVMFYLRFLATRGYPLVAIERAGLGELDPDSIEIDL
;
A
#
# COMPACT_ATOMS: atom_id res chain seq x y z
N MET A 1 4.57 17.34 -31.35
CA MET A 1 4.40 15.86 -31.47
C MET A 1 5.05 15.10 -30.30
N ALA A 2 6.28 15.44 -29.88
CA ALA A 2 6.94 14.81 -28.74
C ALA A 2 6.20 15.02 -27.40
N GLU A 3 5.74 16.24 -27.10
CA GLU A 3 4.99 16.55 -25.87
C GLU A 3 3.68 15.77 -25.74
N ARG A 4 2.95 15.59 -26.84
CA ARG A 4 1.71 14.77 -26.85
C ARG A 4 1.98 13.30 -26.57
N ARG A 5 3.09 12.74 -27.08
CA ARG A 5 3.50 11.36 -26.80
C ARG A 5 3.95 11.18 -25.35
N ALA A 6 4.67 12.16 -24.80
CA ALA A 6 5.08 12.15 -23.39
C ALA A 6 3.87 12.21 -22.45
N ALA A 7 2.89 13.07 -22.73
CA ALA A 7 1.65 13.14 -21.96
C ALA A 7 0.87 11.81 -22.01
N ALA A 8 0.68 11.24 -23.21
CA ALA A 8 -0.01 9.95 -23.36
C ALA A 8 0.70 8.80 -22.62
N ARG A 9 2.04 8.79 -22.61
CA ARG A 9 2.85 7.84 -21.82
C ARG A 9 2.57 7.98 -20.33
N ILE A 10 2.57 9.20 -19.79
CA ILE A 10 2.30 9.46 -18.36
C ILE A 10 0.90 8.98 -17.99
N ASP A 11 -0.11 9.28 -18.81
CA ASP A 11 -1.49 8.87 -18.56
C ASP A 11 -1.61 7.33 -18.54
N LYS A 12 -0.99 6.65 -19.51
CA LYS A 12 -0.99 5.19 -19.57
C LYS A 12 -0.26 4.55 -18.40
N LEU A 13 0.86 5.11 -17.95
CA LEU A 13 1.55 4.68 -16.74
C LEU A 13 0.68 4.92 -15.48
N GLY A 14 -0.05 6.03 -15.44
CA GLY A 14 -1.00 6.32 -14.36
C GLY A 14 -2.14 5.30 -14.29
N GLU A 15 -2.71 4.87 -15.42
CA GLU A 15 -3.72 3.80 -15.44
C GLU A 15 -3.14 2.45 -15.05
N LYS A 16 -1.93 2.10 -15.54
CA LYS A 16 -1.21 0.91 -15.08
C LYS A 16 -0.97 0.94 -13.57
N ALA A 17 -0.57 2.09 -13.01
CA ALA A 17 -0.35 2.25 -11.57
C ALA A 17 -1.62 2.01 -10.76
N LYS A 18 -2.78 2.51 -11.22
CA LYS A 18 -4.07 2.24 -10.57
C LYS A 18 -4.40 0.75 -10.56
N ALA A 19 -4.21 0.06 -11.69
CA ALA A 19 -4.44 -1.38 -11.78
C ALA A 19 -3.50 -2.16 -10.85
N VAL A 20 -2.22 -1.78 -10.78
CA VAL A 20 -1.25 -2.37 -9.86
C VAL A 20 -1.63 -2.14 -8.40
N ASN A 21 -2.08 -0.93 -8.04
CA ASN A 21 -2.57 -0.66 -6.68
C ASN A 21 -3.81 -1.49 -6.33
N ALA A 22 -4.71 -1.73 -7.28
CA ALA A 22 -5.86 -2.61 -7.07
C ALA A 22 -5.41 -4.07 -6.85
N ALA A 23 -4.56 -4.59 -7.73
CA ALA A 23 -4.02 -5.95 -7.64
C ALA A 23 -3.23 -6.19 -6.34
N ARG A 24 -2.46 -5.21 -5.86
CA ARG A 24 -1.77 -5.28 -4.57
C ARG A 24 -2.75 -5.42 -3.42
N ARG A 25 -3.85 -4.66 -3.43
CA ARG A 25 -4.89 -4.72 -2.39
C ARG A 25 -5.65 -6.04 -2.42
N GLU A 26 -5.94 -6.58 -3.59
CA GLU A 26 -6.50 -7.93 -3.75
C GLU A 26 -5.54 -8.98 -3.16
N TRP A 27 -4.25 -8.89 -3.49
CA TRP A 27 -3.25 -9.78 -2.90
C TRP A 27 -3.21 -9.69 -1.37
N LEU A 28 -3.31 -8.48 -0.79
CA LEU A 28 -3.40 -8.31 0.66
C LEU A 28 -4.64 -8.98 1.24
N ILE A 29 -5.79 -8.86 0.58
CA ILE A 29 -7.03 -9.51 1.03
C ILE A 29 -6.84 -11.02 1.09
N ASP A 30 -6.33 -11.60 0.00
CA ASP A 30 -6.21 -13.06 -0.15
C ASP A 30 -5.12 -13.66 0.75
N ASN A 31 -3.99 -12.98 0.91
CA ASN A 31 -2.79 -13.56 1.55
C ASN A 31 -2.57 -13.07 2.99
N ILE A 32 -3.07 -11.88 3.33
CA ILE A 32 -2.84 -11.25 4.63
C ILE A 32 -4.12 -11.20 5.45
N VAL A 33 -5.18 -10.60 4.91
CA VAL A 33 -6.44 -10.37 5.64
C VAL A 33 -7.14 -11.69 5.97
N ALA A 34 -7.02 -12.73 5.15
CA ALA A 34 -7.62 -14.03 5.42
C ALA A 34 -7.01 -14.78 6.62
N ARG A 35 -5.85 -14.35 7.15
CA ARG A 35 -5.11 -15.08 8.19
C ARG A 35 -5.67 -14.86 9.60
N LYS A 36 -5.39 -15.82 10.48
CA LYS A 36 -5.85 -15.83 11.88
C LYS A 36 -4.87 -15.20 12.88
N THR A 37 -3.59 -15.11 12.53
CA THR A 37 -2.51 -14.68 13.44
C THR A 37 -1.39 -14.01 12.64
N LEU A 38 -0.64 -13.12 13.30
CA LEU A 38 0.61 -12.54 12.77
C LEU A 38 1.80 -13.48 12.97
N THR A 39 2.78 -13.34 12.09
CA THR A 39 4.16 -13.78 12.32
C THR A 39 4.93 -12.75 13.16
N LYS A 40 6.09 -13.15 13.71
CA LYS A 40 6.97 -12.27 14.48
C LYS A 40 7.37 -11.02 13.68
N ASP A 41 7.83 -11.21 12.45
CA ASP A 41 8.26 -10.14 11.57
C ASP A 41 7.16 -9.13 11.26
N GLU A 42 5.90 -9.59 11.16
CA GLU A 42 4.76 -8.70 10.92
C GLU A 42 4.43 -7.86 12.16
N ALA A 43 4.56 -8.43 13.35
CA ALA A 43 4.43 -7.68 14.59
C ALA A 43 5.55 -6.63 14.72
N LEU A 44 6.78 -6.98 14.33
CA LEU A 44 7.90 -6.05 14.28
C LEU A 44 7.66 -4.93 13.26
N PHE A 45 7.17 -5.26 12.07
CA PHE A 45 6.82 -4.27 11.05
C PHE A 45 5.76 -3.29 11.55
N VAL A 46 4.71 -3.77 12.23
CA VAL A 46 3.69 -2.90 12.84
C VAL A 46 4.32 -1.93 13.84
N ALA A 47 5.16 -2.42 14.74
CA ALA A 47 5.82 -1.58 15.74
C ALA A 47 6.74 -0.53 15.08
N GLU A 48 7.57 -0.94 14.12
CA GLU A 48 8.47 -0.05 13.38
C GLU A 48 7.69 1.01 12.60
N SER A 49 6.59 0.63 11.95
CA SER A 49 5.73 1.54 11.19
C SER A 49 5.17 2.66 12.06
N LEU A 50 4.62 2.31 13.24
CA LEU A 50 4.02 3.27 14.16
C LEU A 50 5.05 4.15 14.87
N LEU A 51 6.28 3.66 15.05
CA LEU A 51 7.40 4.46 15.56
C LEU A 51 7.94 5.43 14.49
N ARG A 52 7.98 4.99 13.23
CA ARG A 52 8.46 5.80 12.09
C ARG A 52 7.47 6.92 11.74
N ASP A 53 6.18 6.60 11.75
CA ASP A 53 5.10 7.54 11.43
C ASP A 53 3.92 7.39 12.42
N PRO A 54 3.96 8.10 13.56
CA PRO A 54 2.89 8.04 14.55
C PRO A 54 1.52 8.50 14.02
N GLU A 55 1.49 9.30 12.95
CA GLU A 55 0.26 9.80 12.35
C GLU A 55 -0.32 8.86 11.28
N LEU A 56 0.36 7.78 10.92
CA LEU A 56 0.03 6.89 9.79
C LEU A 56 -1.45 6.50 9.73
N LEU A 57 -2.04 6.12 10.86
CA LEU A 57 -3.43 5.66 10.95
C LEU A 57 -4.46 6.80 10.92
N SER A 58 -4.04 8.01 11.27
CA SER A 58 -4.89 9.21 11.28
C SER A 58 -4.92 9.95 9.95
N ARG A 59 -4.03 9.59 9.01
CA ARG A 59 -3.97 10.19 7.67
C ARG A 59 -5.33 10.06 6.97
N PHE A 60 -5.70 11.11 6.25
CA PHE A 60 -6.94 11.13 5.48
C PHE A 60 -7.05 9.87 4.61
N GLY A 61 -8.17 9.17 4.63
CA GLY A 61 -8.38 7.98 3.78
C GLY A 61 -7.72 6.68 4.25
N ALA A 62 -6.82 6.68 5.25
CA ALA A 62 -6.24 5.46 5.82
C ALA A 62 -7.33 4.53 6.37
N THR A 63 -8.26 5.07 7.19
CA THR A 63 -9.38 4.29 7.71
C THR A 63 -10.28 3.74 6.61
N GLY A 64 -10.59 4.54 5.57
CA GLY A 64 -11.42 4.08 4.46
C GLY A 64 -10.77 2.95 3.66
N THR A 65 -9.46 2.99 3.49
CA THR A 65 -8.70 1.88 2.89
C THR A 65 -8.72 0.65 3.79
N ALA A 66 -8.57 0.79 5.09
CA ALA A 66 -8.60 -0.32 6.03
C ALA A 66 -9.96 -1.04 6.03
N LEU A 67 -11.06 -0.28 6.08
CA LEU A 67 -12.41 -0.85 6.02
C LEU A 67 -12.62 -1.68 4.75
N ARG A 68 -12.20 -1.16 3.59
CA ARG A 68 -12.27 -1.90 2.32
C ARG A 68 -11.46 -3.18 2.35
N LEU A 69 -10.22 -3.14 2.86
CA LEU A 69 -9.38 -4.34 2.98
C LEU A 69 -9.99 -5.38 3.92
N LEU A 70 -10.59 -4.94 5.02
CA LEU A 70 -11.26 -5.82 5.99
C LEU A 70 -12.66 -6.29 5.53
N GLY A 71 -13.18 -5.76 4.42
CA GLY A 71 -14.50 -6.11 3.90
C GLY A 71 -15.68 -5.45 4.63
N PHE A 72 -15.45 -4.35 5.35
CA PHE A 72 -16.51 -3.62 6.05
C PHE A 72 -17.01 -2.41 5.24
N PRO A 73 -18.34 -2.17 5.19
CA PRO A 73 -18.90 -1.01 4.50
C PRO A 73 -18.73 0.29 5.30
N ASP A 74 -18.67 0.21 6.63
CA ASP A 74 -18.58 1.35 7.54
C ASP A 74 -17.82 1.01 8.84
N LYS A 75 -17.55 2.04 9.64
CA LYS A 75 -16.79 1.91 10.89
C LYS A 75 -17.60 1.21 11.99
N GLU A 76 -18.91 1.39 12.01
CA GLU A 76 -19.77 0.87 13.07
C GLU A 76 -19.79 -0.67 13.02
N GLN A 77 -19.94 -1.23 11.82
CA GLN A 77 -19.86 -2.68 11.59
C GLN A 77 -18.46 -3.23 11.87
N ALA A 78 -17.41 -2.50 11.49
CA ALA A 78 -16.04 -2.90 11.80
C ALA A 78 -15.80 -2.95 13.33
N ILE A 79 -16.24 -1.93 14.08
CA ILE A 79 -16.11 -1.87 15.54
C ILE A 79 -16.92 -2.98 16.20
N ALA A 80 -18.15 -3.21 15.75
CA ALA A 80 -19.00 -4.30 16.26
C ALA A 80 -18.32 -5.66 16.08
N SER A 81 -17.62 -5.89 14.96
CA SER A 81 -16.93 -7.16 14.72
C SER A 81 -15.78 -7.44 15.70
N VAL A 82 -15.21 -6.41 16.35
CA VAL A 82 -14.03 -6.55 17.20
C VAL A 82 -14.32 -7.34 18.48
N THR A 83 -15.54 -7.28 19.00
CA THR A 83 -15.90 -7.94 20.28
C THR A 83 -15.76 -9.44 20.24
N ASP A 84 -15.91 -10.04 19.06
CA ASP A 84 -15.93 -11.48 18.85
C ASP A 84 -14.59 -12.02 18.32
N LEU A 85 -13.60 -11.16 18.13
CA LEU A 85 -12.29 -11.57 17.60
C LEU A 85 -11.48 -12.33 18.64
N SER A 86 -10.83 -13.41 18.19
CA SER A 86 -9.72 -13.97 18.94
C SER A 86 -8.57 -12.95 19.01
N ARG A 87 -7.72 -13.08 20.04
CA ARG A 87 -6.55 -12.20 20.18
C ARG A 87 -5.71 -12.12 18.91
N GLY A 88 -5.39 -13.28 18.33
CA GLY A 88 -4.61 -13.33 17.10
C GLY A 88 -5.27 -12.62 15.91
N ARG A 89 -6.61 -12.68 15.82
CA ARG A 89 -7.35 -12.02 14.76
C ARG A 89 -7.42 -10.50 14.97
N ALA A 90 -7.54 -10.06 16.22
CA ALA A 90 -7.43 -8.64 16.57
C ALA A 90 -6.05 -8.06 16.21
N ASP A 91 -4.97 -8.81 16.43
CA ASP A 91 -3.63 -8.40 16.00
C ASP A 91 -3.56 -8.28 14.45
N VAL A 92 -4.23 -9.16 13.69
CA VAL A 92 -4.35 -9.04 12.22
C VAL A 92 -5.08 -7.76 11.81
N TYR A 93 -6.11 -7.35 12.53
CA TYR A 93 -6.80 -6.10 12.25
C TYR A 93 -5.88 -4.89 12.42
N ILE A 94 -5.08 -4.86 13.50
CA ILE A 94 -4.08 -3.80 13.73
C ILE A 94 -3.06 -3.79 12.59
N TYR A 95 -2.59 -4.96 12.16
CA TYR A 95 -1.68 -5.06 11.03
C TYR A 95 -2.29 -4.50 9.75
N VAL A 96 -3.53 -4.88 9.42
CA VAL A 96 -4.24 -4.37 8.23
C VAL A 96 -4.45 -2.86 8.29
N LEU A 97 -4.71 -2.29 9.47
CA LEU A 97 -4.79 -0.83 9.65
C LEU A 97 -3.47 -0.13 9.27
N VAL A 98 -2.32 -0.69 9.67
CA VAL A 98 -1.00 -0.18 9.30
C VAL A 98 -0.78 -0.32 7.79
N LEU A 99 -1.08 -1.48 7.20
CA LEU A 99 -0.95 -1.70 5.76
C LEU A 99 -1.81 -0.73 4.96
N ALA A 100 -3.04 -0.48 5.41
CA ALA A 100 -3.95 0.47 4.79
C ALA A 100 -3.42 1.91 4.82
N GLY A 101 -2.69 2.29 5.87
CA GLY A 101 -1.99 3.57 5.97
C GLY A 101 -0.99 3.72 4.83
N TYR A 102 -0.10 2.74 4.64
CA TYR A 102 0.85 2.75 3.54
C TYR A 102 0.19 2.65 2.16
N GLU A 103 -0.85 1.84 2.01
CA GLU A 103 -1.64 1.74 0.78
C GLU A 103 -2.29 3.05 0.36
N TRP A 104 -2.54 3.96 1.30
CA TRP A 104 -3.02 5.30 1.00
C TRP A 104 -1.89 6.24 0.56
N LEU A 105 -0.65 6.02 1.01
CA LEU A 105 0.52 6.77 0.55
C LEU A 105 0.83 6.49 -0.93
N ILE A 106 0.51 5.27 -1.39
CA ILE A 106 0.74 4.87 -2.78
C ILE A 106 -0.39 5.39 -3.68
N ASP A 107 -0.08 6.41 -4.48
CA ASP A 107 -0.97 6.89 -5.53
C ASP A 107 -0.53 6.40 -6.93
N LYS A 108 -1.20 6.89 -7.98
CA LYS A 108 -0.89 6.56 -9.37
C LYS A 108 0.47 7.12 -9.85
N ASP A 109 1.06 8.01 -9.05
CA ASP A 109 2.29 8.74 -9.31
C ASP A 109 3.46 8.19 -8.48
N LEU A 110 3.31 6.99 -7.88
CA LEU A 110 4.33 6.27 -7.13
C LEU A 110 5.72 6.31 -7.76
N TRP A 111 5.79 6.02 -9.06
CA TRP A 111 7.03 5.93 -9.84
C TRP A 111 7.74 7.29 -10.04
N ARG A 112 7.08 8.39 -9.69
CA ARG A 112 7.59 9.77 -9.75
C ARG A 112 7.47 10.51 -8.43
N LEU A 113 7.32 9.81 -7.30
CA LEU A 113 7.24 10.45 -5.99
C LEU A 113 8.52 11.25 -5.71
N PRO A 114 8.41 12.53 -5.33
CA PRO A 114 9.57 13.34 -4.99
C PRO A 114 10.22 12.83 -3.70
N THR A 115 11.55 13.00 -3.60
CA THR A 115 12.32 12.63 -2.40
C THR A 115 12.01 13.53 -1.20
N SER A 116 11.56 14.76 -1.44
CA SER A 116 11.15 15.71 -0.40
C SER A 116 9.72 15.44 0.10
N ARG A 117 9.50 15.53 1.42
CA ARG A 117 8.21 15.29 2.12
C ARG A 117 7.05 16.02 1.42
N PRO A 118 6.23 15.34 0.61
CA PRO A 118 4.96 15.87 0.14
C PRO A 118 3.87 15.65 1.20
N VAL A 119 2.70 16.25 0.97
CA VAL A 119 1.50 16.16 1.83
C VAL A 119 1.07 14.72 2.16
N ARG A 120 1.43 13.73 1.33
CA ARG A 120 1.01 12.32 1.52
C ARG A 120 2.00 11.50 2.34
N GLY A 121 3.28 11.47 1.98
CA GLY A 121 4.34 10.66 2.60
C GLY A 121 5.59 10.63 1.72
N THR A 122 6.72 10.15 2.25
CA THR A 122 7.99 10.14 1.50
C THR A 122 8.13 8.91 0.61
N ARG A 123 9.01 9.00 -0.40
CA ARG A 123 9.43 7.82 -1.18
C ARG A 123 10.00 6.72 -0.28
N GLU A 124 10.73 7.07 0.77
CA GLU A 124 11.29 6.11 1.71
C GLU A 124 10.23 5.32 2.47
N ASP A 125 9.12 5.95 2.86
CA ASP A 125 8.00 5.28 3.55
C ASP A 125 7.37 4.22 2.65
N VAL A 126 7.22 4.55 1.36
CA VAL A 126 6.71 3.60 0.38
C VAL A 126 7.71 2.49 0.10
N MET A 127 9.00 2.81 0.03
CA MET A 127 10.06 1.83 -0.15
C MET A 127 10.11 0.83 1.00
N PHE A 128 10.05 1.32 2.24
CA PHE A 128 9.98 0.51 3.44
C PHE A 128 8.83 -0.50 3.35
N TYR A 129 7.64 -0.02 2.97
CA TYR A 129 6.47 -0.86 2.82
C TYR A 129 6.57 -1.89 1.69
N LEU A 130 6.90 -1.48 0.47
CA LEU A 130 6.97 -2.38 -0.69
C LEU A 130 8.06 -3.46 -0.54
N ARG A 131 9.21 -3.10 0.07
CA ARG A 131 10.26 -4.07 0.40
C ARG A 131 9.74 -5.09 1.39
N PHE A 132 9.04 -4.64 2.43
CA PHE A 132 8.45 -5.57 3.40
C PHE A 132 7.43 -6.51 2.74
N LEU A 133 6.55 -6.02 1.86
CA LEU A 133 5.64 -6.90 1.11
C LEU A 133 6.36 -7.94 0.26
N ALA A 134 7.47 -7.58 -0.39
CA ALA A 134 8.28 -8.53 -1.14
C ALA A 134 8.81 -9.65 -0.25
N THR A 135 9.21 -9.36 0.99
CA THR A 135 9.60 -10.39 1.97
C THR A 135 8.46 -11.30 2.40
N ARG A 136 7.20 -10.94 2.12
CA ARG A 136 5.99 -11.76 2.36
C ARG A 136 5.51 -12.50 1.12
N GLY A 137 6.27 -12.41 0.02
CA GLY A 137 5.98 -13.10 -1.23
C GLY A 137 5.13 -12.31 -2.22
N TYR A 138 4.88 -11.01 -1.98
CA TYR A 138 4.22 -10.17 -2.98
C TYR A 138 5.15 -9.94 -4.19
N PRO A 139 4.71 -10.27 -5.42
CA PRO A 139 5.54 -10.14 -6.60
C PRO A 139 5.57 -8.69 -7.11
N LEU A 140 6.58 -7.93 -6.71
CA LEU A 140 6.77 -6.54 -7.17
C LEU A 140 6.89 -6.44 -8.70
N VAL A 141 6.03 -5.63 -9.30
CA VAL A 141 5.99 -5.38 -10.75
C VAL A 141 6.86 -4.18 -11.15
N ALA A 142 7.03 -3.97 -12.47
CA ALA A 142 7.91 -2.94 -13.02
C ALA A 142 7.68 -1.53 -12.44
N ILE A 143 6.41 -1.09 -12.31
CA ILE A 143 6.10 0.26 -11.81
C ILE A 143 6.42 0.44 -10.32
N GLU A 144 6.29 -0.63 -9.54
CA GLU A 144 6.64 -0.63 -8.11
C GLU A 144 8.15 -0.67 -7.93
N ARG A 145 8.86 -1.47 -8.74
CA ARG A 145 10.33 -1.48 -8.80
C ARG A 145 10.89 -0.12 -9.21
N ALA A 146 10.22 0.60 -10.11
CA ALA A 146 10.59 1.97 -10.45
C ALA A 146 10.37 2.92 -9.26
N GLY A 147 9.26 2.77 -8.52
CA GLY A 147 9.05 3.45 -7.24
C GLY A 147 10.16 3.17 -6.22
N LEU A 148 10.68 1.94 -6.19
CA LEU A 148 11.83 1.54 -5.37
C LEU A 148 13.18 2.09 -5.85
N GLY A 149 13.23 2.63 -7.07
CA GLY A 149 14.48 3.08 -7.70
C GLY A 149 15.33 1.94 -8.26
N GLU A 150 14.75 0.74 -8.37
CA GLU A 150 15.40 -0.45 -8.93
C GLU A 150 15.26 -0.53 -10.45
N LEU A 151 14.34 0.25 -11.03
CA LEU A 151 14.08 0.33 -12.46
C LEU A 151 13.93 1.80 -12.89
N ASP A 152 14.46 2.14 -14.07
CA ASP A 152 14.20 3.44 -14.67
C ASP A 152 12.73 3.52 -15.17
N PRO A 153 11.91 4.49 -14.72
CA PRO A 153 10.54 4.65 -15.21
C PRO A 153 10.41 4.76 -16.74
N ASP A 154 11.43 5.31 -17.42
CA ASP A 154 11.43 5.44 -18.88
C ASP A 154 11.66 4.11 -19.60
N SER A 155 12.17 3.10 -18.90
CA SER A 155 12.34 1.73 -19.42
C SER A 155 11.06 0.88 -19.32
N ILE A 156 10.01 1.35 -18.63
CA ILE A 156 8.77 0.59 -18.50
C ILE A 156 8.07 0.49 -19.86
N GLU A 157 7.80 -0.73 -20.30
CA GLU A 157 7.05 -0.99 -21.53
C GLU A 157 5.58 -0.56 -21.40
N ILE A 158 5.12 0.20 -22.39
CA ILE A 158 3.73 0.64 -22.53
C ILE A 158 3.29 0.43 -23.97
N ASP A 159 2.16 -0.23 -24.16
CA ASP A 159 1.59 -0.43 -25.50
C ASP A 159 0.99 0.89 -26.00
N LEU A 160 1.77 1.80 -26.59
CA LEU A 160 1.24 3.09 -27.05
C LEU A 160 0.29 2.96 -28.24
#